data_AF-A0AAE0T4C9-F1
#
_entry.id   AF-A0AAE0T4C9-F1
#
_cell.length_a   1.000
_cell.length_b   1.000
_cell.length_c   1.000
_cell.angle_alpha   90.00
_cell.angle_beta   90.00
_cell.angle_gamma   90.00
#
_symmetry.space_group_name_H-M   'P 1'
#
loop_
_entity.id
_entity.type
_entity.pdbx_description
1 polymer ?
#
loop_
_entity_poly.entity_id
_entity_poly.type
_entity_poly.pdbx_seq_one_letter_code
_entity_poly.pdbx_strand_id
1 'polypeptide(L)'
;MTGTTCVNASFSRQLKAWFHQNWSYSTAFYPGENRFSAVFAHRVQQAMGLIESNGGKFQITAYHEGAGYKTHTDCIVDSQDQRDRVATVLVYLQDVQEGGKTEFPELGIWVKPKKGRALLWNNMNENGKCEPMSIHNASKVVTGHKYILQRWYYYKSFYSLGKRPPEPELPVREPGQSRVSCDEYDHGSCRWYDEWNYDHLIEYQRQKLTLV
;
A
#
# COMPACT_ATOMS: atom_id res chain seq x y z
N MET A 1 -34.97 -2.04 23.29
CA MET A 1 -33.92 -1.00 23.30
C MET A 1 -33.68 -0.58 21.86
N THR A 2 -33.90 0.70 21.58
CA THR A 2 -33.75 1.32 20.25
C THR A 2 -32.31 1.16 19.79
N GLY A 3 -32.10 0.32 18.76
CA GLY A 3 -30.79 0.09 18.16
C GLY A 3 -30.16 1.38 17.67
N THR A 4 -28.83 1.42 17.65
CA THR A 4 -28.05 2.56 17.21
C THR A 4 -28.42 2.94 15.77
N THR A 5 -28.94 4.15 15.61
CA THR A 5 -29.29 4.72 14.30
C THR A 5 -28.01 4.83 13.47
N CYS A 6 -27.97 4.16 12.31
CA CYS A 6 -26.88 4.31 11.34
C CYS A 6 -26.59 5.80 11.13
N VAL A 7 -25.30 6.16 11.11
CA VAL A 7 -24.87 7.52 10.79
C VAL A 7 -25.58 7.95 9.52
N ASN A 8 -26.39 9.01 9.63
CA ASN A 8 -27.31 9.53 8.61
C ASN A 8 -26.84 9.17 7.19
N ALA A 9 -27.67 8.46 6.41
CA ALA A 9 -27.33 8.03 5.05
C ALA A 9 -26.83 9.19 4.17
N SER A 10 -27.25 10.43 4.45
CA SER A 10 -26.73 11.64 3.83
C SER A 10 -25.27 11.94 4.20
N PHE A 11 -24.91 11.86 5.48
CA PHE A 11 -23.53 12.05 5.96
C PHE A 11 -22.61 10.94 5.45
N SER A 12 -23.07 9.67 5.47
CA SER A 12 -22.33 8.55 4.88
C SER A 12 -22.12 8.73 3.38
N ARG A 13 -23.10 9.26 2.63
CA ARG A 13 -22.94 9.63 1.21
C ARG A 13 -21.97 10.79 1.00
N GLN A 14 -22.03 11.82 1.84
CA GLN A 14 -21.10 12.96 1.80
C GLN A 14 -19.66 12.53 2.08
N LEU A 15 -19.46 11.70 3.11
CA LEU A 15 -18.17 11.07 3.40
C LEU A 15 -17.68 10.22 2.24
N LYS A 16 -18.55 9.37 1.66
CA LYS A 16 -18.20 8.51 0.53
C LYS A 16 -17.75 9.33 -0.69
N ALA A 17 -18.44 10.41 -1.01
CA ALA A 17 -18.04 11.33 -2.06
C ALA A 17 -16.68 11.99 -1.77
N TRP A 18 -16.45 12.40 -0.52
CA TRP A 18 -15.17 12.98 -0.09
C TRP A 18 -14.00 11.97 -0.13
N PHE A 19 -14.23 10.73 0.30
CA PHE A 19 -13.24 9.64 0.27
C PHE A 19 -12.86 9.23 -1.15
N HIS A 20 -13.83 9.13 -2.07
CA HIS A 20 -13.56 8.72 -3.45
C HIS A 20 -12.72 9.72 -4.26
N GLN A 21 -12.74 11.00 -3.89
CA GLN A 21 -12.05 12.05 -4.65
C GLN A 21 -10.62 12.35 -4.17
N ASN A 22 -10.28 11.96 -2.94
CA ASN A 22 -9.04 12.43 -2.30
C ASN A 22 -8.07 11.33 -1.87
N TRP A 23 -8.48 10.05 -1.94
CA TRP A 23 -7.72 8.95 -1.35
C TRP A 23 -7.14 8.06 -2.45
N SER A 24 -5.98 7.48 -2.18
CA SER A 24 -5.44 6.36 -2.97
C SER A 24 -5.64 5.08 -2.17
N TYR A 25 -5.85 3.96 -2.85
CA TYR A 25 -5.98 2.66 -2.19
C TYR A 25 -4.70 1.86 -2.40
N SER A 26 -4.19 1.30 -1.31
CA SER A 26 -2.99 0.47 -1.33
C SER A 26 -3.26 -0.89 -0.73
N THR A 27 -2.64 -1.92 -1.30
CA THR A 27 -2.55 -3.25 -0.71
C THR A 27 -1.13 -3.76 -0.82
N ALA A 28 -0.79 -4.83 -0.10
CA ALA A 28 0.54 -5.41 -0.13
C ALA A 28 0.49 -6.94 -0.14
N PHE A 29 1.52 -7.52 -0.74
CA PHE A 29 1.83 -8.95 -0.66
C PHE A 29 3.33 -9.10 -0.40
N TYR A 30 3.74 -10.28 0.05
CA TYR A 30 5.09 -10.51 0.56
C TYR A 30 5.90 -11.42 -0.38
N PRO A 31 7.24 -11.28 -0.39
CA PRO A 31 8.15 -12.25 -1.00
C PRO A 31 7.77 -13.70 -0.65
N GLY A 32 7.74 -14.57 -1.66
CA GLY A 32 7.43 -16.01 -1.49
C GLY A 32 5.94 -16.37 -1.52
N GLU A 33 5.01 -15.41 -1.44
CA GLU A 33 3.56 -15.72 -1.42
C GLU A 33 2.99 -16.20 -2.75
N ASN A 34 3.67 -15.92 -3.87
CA ASN A 34 3.24 -16.32 -5.19
C ASN A 34 4.42 -16.41 -6.16
N ARG A 35 4.23 -17.10 -7.29
CA ARG A 35 5.27 -17.25 -8.33
C ARG A 35 5.73 -15.89 -8.88
N PHE A 36 4.83 -14.91 -8.96
CA PHE A 36 5.17 -13.58 -9.48
C PHE A 36 6.22 -12.89 -8.60
N SER A 37 6.09 -12.94 -7.27
CA SER A 37 7.01 -12.26 -6.35
C SER A 37 8.43 -12.80 -6.48
N ALA A 38 8.59 -14.12 -6.59
CA ALA A 38 9.88 -14.78 -6.81
C ALA A 38 10.48 -14.42 -8.19
N VAL A 39 9.69 -14.51 -9.27
CA VAL A 39 10.17 -14.19 -10.62
C VAL A 39 10.55 -12.72 -10.75
N PHE A 40 9.76 -11.81 -10.16
CA PHE A 40 10.05 -10.39 -10.15
C PHE A 40 11.35 -10.09 -9.39
N ALA A 41 11.48 -10.62 -8.17
CA ALA A 41 12.66 -10.43 -7.33
C ALA A 41 13.93 -10.89 -8.07
N HIS A 42 13.89 -12.09 -8.66
CA HIS A 42 14.99 -12.62 -9.43
C HIS A 42 15.35 -11.75 -10.64
N ARG A 43 14.35 -11.30 -11.43
CA ARG A 43 14.59 -10.42 -12.58
C ARG A 43 15.21 -9.09 -12.18
N VAL A 44 14.74 -8.50 -11.08
CA VAL A 44 15.30 -7.25 -10.56
C VAL A 44 16.73 -7.44 -10.08
N GLN A 45 17.03 -8.54 -9.39
CA GLN A 45 18.40 -8.86 -8.99
C GLN A 45 19.32 -9.05 -10.21
N GLN A 46 18.89 -9.79 -11.23
CA GLN A 46 19.69 -10.03 -12.43
C GLN A 46 19.93 -8.74 -13.25
N ALA A 47 18.92 -7.89 -13.38
CA ALA A 47 19.03 -6.68 -14.19
C ALA A 47 19.75 -5.52 -13.47
N MET A 48 19.59 -5.43 -12.14
CA MET A 48 19.95 -4.21 -11.38
C MET A 48 20.87 -4.48 -10.18
N GLY A 49 21.22 -5.73 -9.89
CA GLY A 49 22.07 -6.10 -8.76
C GLY A 49 21.42 -5.93 -7.37
N LEU A 50 20.12 -5.63 -7.31
CA LEU A 50 19.40 -5.46 -6.04
C LEU A 50 19.11 -6.82 -5.40
N ILE A 51 19.74 -7.07 -4.26
CA ILE A 51 19.67 -8.35 -3.54
C ILE A 51 18.25 -8.58 -2.99
N GLU A 52 17.71 -9.78 -3.22
CA GLU A 52 16.34 -10.12 -2.83
C GLU A 52 16.06 -9.96 -1.32
N SER A 53 17.02 -10.29 -0.45
CA SER A 53 16.90 -10.19 1.01
C SER A 53 16.82 -8.76 1.54
N ASN A 54 17.16 -7.78 0.71
CA ASN A 54 17.08 -6.36 1.03
C ASN A 54 15.77 -5.74 0.54
N GLY A 55 14.99 -6.47 -0.26
CA GLY A 55 13.71 -6.00 -0.77
C GLY A 55 12.59 -6.21 0.24
N GLY A 56 11.84 -5.15 0.55
CA GLY A 56 10.66 -5.21 1.41
C GLY A 56 9.46 -5.89 0.75
N LYS A 57 8.28 -5.68 1.35
CA LYS A 57 7.00 -6.10 0.79
C LYS A 57 6.73 -5.45 -0.56
N PHE A 58 5.92 -6.09 -1.37
CA PHE A 58 5.40 -5.52 -2.60
C PHE A 58 4.16 -4.71 -2.27
N GLN A 59 4.11 -3.46 -2.70
CA GLN A 59 2.94 -2.60 -2.54
C GLN A 59 2.29 -2.37 -3.90
N ILE A 60 0.99 -2.57 -3.99
CA ILE A 60 0.19 -2.14 -5.13
C ILE A 60 -0.61 -0.92 -4.71
N THR A 61 -0.54 0.16 -5.48
CA THR A 61 -1.27 1.40 -5.21
C THR A 61 -2.10 1.81 -6.42
N ALA A 62 -3.36 2.16 -6.17
CA ALA A 62 -4.30 2.65 -7.16
C ALA A 62 -4.61 4.14 -6.94
N TYR A 63 -4.56 4.91 -8.02
CA TYR A 63 -4.98 6.31 -8.08
C TYR A 63 -6.10 6.47 -9.11
N HIS A 64 -7.21 7.05 -8.67
CA HIS A 64 -8.35 7.47 -9.51
C HIS A 64 -8.09 8.84 -10.12
N GLU A 65 -8.97 9.26 -11.03
CA GLU A 65 -9.06 10.65 -11.46
C GLU A 65 -9.11 11.60 -10.25
N GLY A 66 -8.32 12.68 -10.31
CA GLY A 66 -8.12 13.64 -9.23
C GLY A 66 -7.10 13.23 -8.17
N ALA A 67 -6.78 11.93 -8.03
CA ALA A 67 -5.85 11.42 -7.03
C ALA A 67 -4.40 11.50 -7.53
N GLY A 68 -3.50 11.81 -6.59
CA GLY A 68 -2.05 11.84 -6.77
C GLY A 68 -1.35 11.58 -5.43
N TYR A 69 -0.04 11.78 -5.37
CA TYR A 69 0.72 11.68 -4.14
C TYR A 69 1.66 12.85 -3.98
N LYS A 70 1.74 13.38 -2.76
CA LYS A 70 2.51 14.58 -2.45
C LYS A 70 4.01 14.37 -2.70
N THR A 71 4.70 15.48 -2.89
CA THR A 71 6.16 15.51 -2.97
C THR A 71 6.78 14.97 -1.68
N HIS A 72 7.68 14.01 -1.81
CA HIS A 72 8.36 13.34 -0.70
C HIS A 72 9.66 12.69 -1.16
N THR A 73 10.48 12.25 -0.20
CA THR A 73 11.55 11.27 -0.41
C THR A 73 11.10 9.91 0.10
N ASP A 74 11.65 8.85 -0.48
CA ASP A 74 11.38 7.49 0.02
C ASP A 74 12.22 7.17 1.25
N CYS A 75 13.35 7.85 1.45
CA CYS A 75 14.18 7.80 2.66
C CYS A 75 13.86 8.95 3.62
N ILE A 76 14.30 8.80 4.86
CA ILE A 76 14.21 9.78 5.93
C ILE A 76 15.38 10.75 5.79
N VAL A 77 15.05 12.01 5.50
CA VAL A 77 16.03 13.11 5.46
C VAL A 77 16.62 13.33 6.85
N ASP A 78 17.93 13.61 6.91
CA ASP A 78 18.69 13.85 8.15
C ASP A 78 18.71 12.70 9.18
N SER A 79 18.31 11.49 8.77
CA SER A 79 18.45 10.29 9.61
C SER A 79 19.92 9.87 9.75
N GLN A 80 20.33 9.56 10.98
CA GLN A 80 21.60 8.87 11.26
C GLN A 80 21.45 7.34 11.16
N ASP A 81 20.21 6.82 11.18
CA ASP A 81 19.95 5.39 10.98
C ASP A 81 19.99 5.07 9.48
N GLN A 82 21.01 4.30 9.10
CA GLN A 82 21.18 3.82 7.72
C GLN A 82 20.25 2.63 7.40
N ARG A 83 19.41 2.14 8.32
CA ARG A 83 18.43 1.07 8.06
C ARG A 83 17.18 1.61 7.36
N ASP A 84 17.40 2.21 6.20
CA ASP A 84 16.34 2.81 5.43
C ASP A 84 16.48 2.46 3.94
N ARG A 85 15.55 2.93 3.13
CA ARG A 85 15.37 2.53 1.74
C ARG A 85 16.47 3.15 0.91
N VAL A 86 17.36 2.33 0.37
CA VAL A 86 18.46 2.74 -0.53
C VAL A 86 17.99 2.92 -1.96
N ALA A 87 16.99 2.17 -2.40
CA ALA A 87 16.47 2.22 -3.77
C ALA A 87 14.98 1.90 -3.84
N THR A 88 14.33 2.44 -4.87
CA THR A 88 12.93 2.18 -5.18
C THR A 88 12.80 1.60 -6.58
N VAL A 89 12.06 0.50 -6.69
CA VAL A 89 11.57 -0.01 -7.98
C VAL A 89 10.07 0.25 -8.06
N LEU A 90 9.65 1.02 -9.06
CA LEU A 90 8.25 1.33 -9.35
C LEU A 90 7.89 0.84 -10.75
N VAL A 91 6.81 0.08 -10.89
CA VAL A 91 6.33 -0.45 -12.17
C VAL A 91 4.92 0.06 -12.42
N TYR A 92 4.68 0.61 -13.60
CA TYR A 92 3.32 0.95 -14.04
C TYR A 92 2.60 -0.32 -14.53
N LEU A 93 1.48 -0.65 -13.92
CA LEU A 93 0.70 -1.85 -14.24
C LEU A 93 -0.28 -1.63 -15.40
N GLN A 94 -0.53 -0.37 -15.77
CA GLN A 94 -1.31 0.01 -16.95
C GLN A 94 -0.91 1.36 -17.53
N ASP A 95 -1.43 1.65 -18.71
CA ASP A 95 -1.36 2.97 -19.33
C ASP A 95 -2.32 3.93 -18.61
N VAL A 96 -1.91 5.18 -18.48
CA VAL A 96 -2.78 6.28 -18.00
C VAL A 96 -3.10 7.17 -19.20
N GLN A 97 -4.38 7.50 -19.40
CA GLN A 97 -4.83 8.33 -20.52
C GLN A 97 -4.24 9.74 -20.39
N GLU A 98 -4.49 10.41 -19.26
CA GLU A 98 -3.99 11.75 -18.98
C GLU A 98 -3.59 11.94 -17.51
N GLY A 99 -2.52 12.69 -17.26
CA GLY A 99 -1.96 12.92 -15.92
C GLY A 99 -1.18 11.72 -15.36
N GLY A 100 -1.11 11.62 -14.04
CA GLY A 100 -0.57 10.44 -13.32
C GLY A 100 0.94 10.24 -13.43
N LYS A 101 1.69 11.20 -13.97
CA LYS A 101 3.15 11.16 -14.12
C LYS A 101 3.85 11.00 -12.78
N THR A 102 4.98 10.30 -12.78
CA THR A 102 5.95 10.39 -11.67
C THR A 102 6.90 11.53 -12.00
N GLU A 103 7.03 12.50 -11.11
CA GLU A 103 7.80 13.73 -11.33
C GLU A 103 8.94 13.81 -10.32
N PHE A 104 10.13 14.17 -10.79
CA PHE A 104 11.32 14.43 -9.98
C PHE A 104 11.66 15.92 -10.13
N PRO A 105 11.08 16.80 -9.31
CA PRO A 105 11.13 18.25 -9.52
C PRO A 105 12.55 18.81 -9.51
N GLU A 106 13.41 18.35 -8.60
CA GLU A 106 14.81 18.83 -8.52
C GLU A 106 15.64 18.44 -9.74
N LEU A 107 15.27 17.34 -10.40
CA LEU A 107 15.91 16.90 -11.65
C LEU A 107 15.26 17.53 -12.90
N GLY A 108 14.10 18.20 -12.76
CA GLY A 108 13.36 18.73 -13.90
C GLY A 108 12.82 17.65 -14.86
N ILE A 109 12.74 16.39 -14.43
CA ILE A 109 12.29 15.26 -15.26
C ILE A 109 10.97 14.68 -14.77
N TRP A 110 10.25 14.04 -15.69
CA TRP A 110 9.03 13.32 -15.39
C TRP A 110 8.87 12.11 -16.31
N VAL A 111 8.13 11.11 -15.83
CA VAL A 111 7.86 9.89 -16.60
C VAL A 111 6.36 9.66 -16.71
N LYS A 112 5.86 9.56 -17.95
CA LYS A 112 4.48 9.18 -18.22
C LYS A 112 4.26 7.69 -17.89
N PRO A 113 3.17 7.31 -17.21
CA PRO A 113 2.82 5.92 -16.97
C PRO A 113 2.58 5.19 -18.28
N LYS A 114 3.30 4.08 -18.46
CA LYS A 114 3.14 3.17 -19.59
C LYS A 114 3.22 1.75 -19.05
N LYS A 115 2.24 0.91 -19.37
CA LYS A 115 2.13 -0.47 -18.91
C LYS A 115 3.45 -1.23 -19.11
N GLY A 116 3.93 -1.86 -18.04
CA GLY A 116 5.15 -2.67 -18.04
C GLY A 116 6.44 -1.86 -17.91
N ARG A 117 6.41 -0.52 -18.00
CA ARG A 117 7.58 0.32 -17.75
C ARG A 117 7.90 0.32 -16.25
N ALA A 118 9.16 0.08 -15.93
CA ALA A 118 9.72 0.18 -14.60
C ALA A 118 10.63 1.42 -14.48
N LEU A 119 10.58 2.07 -13.34
CA LEU A 119 11.52 3.08 -12.88
C LEU A 119 12.34 2.47 -11.75
N LEU A 120 13.62 2.81 -11.74
CA LEU A 120 14.55 2.52 -10.66
C LEU A 120 15.29 3.82 -10.35
N TRP A 121 15.38 4.16 -9.07
CA TRP A 121 16.25 5.24 -8.61
C TRP A 121 16.82 4.93 -7.24
N ASN A 122 17.97 5.54 -6.94
CA ASN A 122 18.57 5.51 -5.61
C ASN A 122 17.95 6.61 -4.77
N ASN A 123 17.58 6.25 -3.54
CA ASN A 123 17.12 7.17 -2.52
C ASN A 123 18.28 7.63 -1.62
N MET A 124 19.43 6.97 -1.66
CA MET A 124 20.59 7.35 -0.87
C MET A 124 21.82 7.56 -1.74
N ASN A 125 22.70 8.44 -1.30
CA ASN A 125 24.03 8.61 -1.90
C ASN A 125 25.02 7.56 -1.37
N GLU A 126 26.25 7.61 -1.89
CA GLU A 126 27.35 6.71 -1.52
C GLU A 126 27.72 6.70 -0.03
N ASN A 127 27.37 7.77 0.70
CA ASN A 127 27.61 7.90 2.14
C ASN A 127 26.44 7.34 2.98
N GLY A 128 25.42 6.75 2.34
CA GLY A 128 24.23 6.22 3.00
C GLY A 128 23.28 7.32 3.53
N LYS A 129 23.43 8.56 3.06
CA LYS A 129 22.53 9.67 3.40
C LYS A 129 21.41 9.76 2.36
N CYS A 130 20.21 10.14 2.82
CA CYS A 130 19.07 10.39 1.94
C CYS A 130 19.44 11.42 0.86
N GLU A 131 19.19 11.08 -0.40
CA GLU A 131 19.55 11.85 -1.59
C GLU A 131 18.45 12.89 -1.86
N PRO A 132 18.69 14.20 -1.67
CA PRO A 132 17.67 15.22 -1.88
C PRO A 132 17.14 15.25 -3.31
N MET A 133 17.98 14.90 -4.31
CA MET A 133 17.57 14.85 -5.71
C MET A 133 16.60 13.69 -6.01
N SER A 134 16.43 12.73 -5.09
CA SER A 134 15.46 11.64 -5.20
C SER A 134 14.03 12.06 -4.85
N ILE A 135 13.83 13.32 -4.43
CA ILE A 135 12.51 13.86 -4.14
C ILE A 135 11.60 13.71 -5.37
N HIS A 136 10.39 13.21 -5.13
CA HIS A 136 9.47 12.89 -6.20
C HIS A 136 8.02 12.99 -5.75
N ASN A 137 7.13 13.08 -6.72
CA ASN A 137 5.69 13.07 -6.50
C ASN A 137 4.98 12.21 -7.55
N ALA A 138 3.70 11.92 -7.29
CA ALA A 138 2.80 11.45 -8.33
C ALA A 138 1.80 12.56 -8.66
N SER A 139 1.93 13.16 -9.85
CA SER A 139 0.94 14.12 -10.34
C SER A 139 -0.45 13.49 -10.41
N LYS A 140 -1.48 14.32 -10.30
CA LYS A 140 -2.86 13.86 -10.31
C LYS A 140 -3.19 13.14 -11.62
N VAL A 141 -3.93 12.06 -11.54
CA VAL A 141 -4.56 11.46 -12.72
C VAL A 141 -5.66 12.42 -13.19
N VAL A 142 -5.64 12.79 -14.47
CA VAL A 142 -6.66 13.68 -15.05
C VAL A 142 -7.78 12.84 -15.66
N THR A 143 -7.42 11.78 -16.39
CA THR A 143 -8.38 10.84 -16.99
C THR A 143 -7.87 9.40 -16.89
N GLY A 144 -8.75 8.49 -16.50
CA GLY A 144 -8.48 7.07 -16.32
C GLY A 144 -8.02 6.69 -14.91
N HIS A 145 -7.24 5.61 -14.82
CA HIS A 145 -6.73 5.10 -13.54
C HIS A 145 -5.23 4.83 -13.64
N LYS A 146 -4.51 4.97 -12.52
CA LYS A 146 -3.11 4.59 -12.40
C LYS A 146 -2.98 3.47 -11.38
N TYR A 147 -2.37 2.36 -11.79
CA TYR A 147 -1.96 1.30 -10.87
C TYR A 147 -0.46 1.14 -10.94
N ILE A 148 0.18 1.13 -9.78
CA ILE A 148 1.62 0.90 -9.64
C ILE A 148 1.88 -0.31 -8.77
N LEU A 149 2.98 -1.00 -9.07
CA LEU A 149 3.64 -1.91 -8.15
C LEU A 149 4.92 -1.23 -7.69
N GLN A 150 5.11 -1.11 -6.38
CA GLN A 150 6.29 -0.50 -5.78
C GLN A 150 6.95 -1.50 -4.84
N ARG A 151 8.28 -1.58 -4.90
CA ARG A 151 9.09 -2.34 -3.96
C ARG A 151 10.32 -1.53 -3.58
N TRP A 152 10.47 -1.31 -2.28
CA TRP A 152 11.65 -0.66 -1.73
C TRP A 152 12.72 -1.68 -1.37
N TYR A 153 13.96 -1.28 -1.57
CA TYR A 153 15.14 -2.02 -1.13
C TYR A 153 15.83 -1.22 -0.04
N TYR A 154 16.20 -1.90 1.04
CA TYR A 154 16.84 -1.31 2.21
C TYR A 154 18.36 -1.50 2.14
N TYR A 155 19.10 -0.54 2.67
CA TYR A 155 20.56 -0.62 2.72
C TYR A 155 21.04 -1.83 3.53
N LYS A 156 20.41 -2.09 4.69
CA LYS A 156 20.61 -3.27 5.53
C LYS A 156 19.32 -4.07 5.65
N SER A 157 19.42 -5.39 5.50
CA SER A 157 18.32 -6.30 5.83
C SER A 157 18.12 -6.38 7.35
N PHE A 158 16.89 -6.62 7.78
CA PHE A 158 16.51 -6.81 9.19
C PHE A 158 15.40 -7.85 9.31
N TYR A 159 15.21 -8.40 10.51
CA TYR A 159 14.41 -9.62 10.70
C TYR A 159 12.99 -9.56 10.10
N SER A 160 12.30 -8.44 10.24
CA SER A 160 10.92 -8.26 9.74
C SER A 160 10.83 -7.79 8.29
N LEU A 161 11.96 -7.51 7.63
CA LEU A 161 11.97 -6.97 6.28
C LEU A 161 11.40 -7.99 5.29
N GLY A 162 10.37 -7.57 4.55
CA GLY A 162 9.73 -8.43 3.56
C GLY A 162 9.00 -9.63 4.15
N LYS A 163 8.83 -9.73 5.47
CA LYS A 163 8.08 -10.81 6.10
C LYS A 163 6.67 -10.38 6.41
N ARG A 164 5.71 -11.27 6.15
CA ARG A 164 4.34 -11.12 6.66
C ARG A 164 4.40 -11.23 8.18
N PRO A 165 3.82 -10.29 8.95
CA PRO A 165 3.65 -10.47 10.38
C PRO A 165 2.90 -11.77 10.66
N PRO A 166 3.22 -12.49 11.75
CA PRO A 166 2.40 -13.64 12.16
C PRO A 166 0.95 -13.19 12.37
N GLU A 167 0.01 -14.10 12.15
CA GLU A 167 -1.39 -13.88 12.50
C GLU A 167 -1.46 -13.58 14.01
N PRO A 168 -2.22 -12.54 14.44
CA PRO A 168 -2.38 -12.29 15.85
C PRO A 168 -3.06 -13.49 16.51
N GLU A 169 -2.66 -13.82 17.74
CA GLU A 169 -3.44 -14.73 18.55
C GLU A 169 -4.77 -14.05 18.90
N LEU A 170 -5.86 -14.57 18.34
CA LEU A 170 -7.21 -14.13 18.69
C LEU A 170 -7.65 -14.87 19.95
N PRO A 171 -8.34 -14.19 20.90
CA PRO A 171 -8.88 -14.87 22.07
C PRO A 171 -9.88 -15.95 21.64
N VAL A 172 -9.83 -17.10 22.31
CA VAL A 172 -10.81 -18.18 22.09
C VAL A 172 -12.20 -17.63 22.40
N ARG A 173 -13.14 -17.82 21.46
CA ARG A 173 -14.52 -17.39 21.65
C ARG A 173 -15.31 -18.40 22.47
N GLU A 174 -16.10 -17.90 23.39
CA GLU A 174 -17.11 -18.71 24.07
C GLU A 174 -18.25 -19.08 23.11
N PRO A 175 -18.90 -20.25 23.28
CA PRO A 175 -20.07 -20.61 22.50
C PRO A 175 -21.17 -19.54 22.57
N GLY A 176 -21.54 -18.98 21.41
CA GLY A 176 -22.58 -17.94 21.32
C GLY A 176 -22.09 -16.50 21.50
N GLN A 177 -20.80 -16.25 21.71
CA GLN A 177 -20.23 -14.91 21.74
C GLN A 177 -20.42 -14.20 20.38
N SER A 178 -20.98 -12.98 20.40
CA SER A 178 -21.23 -12.22 19.17
C SER A 178 -19.92 -11.82 18.47
N ARG A 179 -19.87 -11.95 17.14
CA ARG A 179 -18.68 -11.60 16.33
C ARG A 179 -18.35 -10.10 16.35
N VAL A 180 -19.32 -9.28 16.73
CA VAL A 180 -19.17 -7.84 16.97
C VAL A 180 -19.55 -7.59 18.42
N SER A 181 -18.62 -7.02 19.18
CA SER A 181 -18.90 -6.50 20.51
C SER A 181 -18.62 -5.01 20.50
N CYS A 182 -19.56 -4.24 21.04
CA CYS A 182 -19.37 -2.81 21.24
C CYS A 182 -18.92 -2.61 22.68
N ASP A 183 -17.79 -1.91 22.85
CA ASP A 183 -17.26 -1.61 24.17
C ASP A 183 -18.28 -0.70 24.89
N GLU A 184 -18.74 -1.10 26.08
CA GLU A 184 -19.75 -0.36 26.86
C GLU A 184 -19.21 0.96 27.47
N TYR A 185 -17.91 1.22 27.37
CA TYR A 185 -17.27 2.41 27.95
C TYR A 185 -17.33 3.62 27.02
N ASP A 186 -18.28 4.53 27.32
CA ASP A 186 -18.48 5.96 26.97
C ASP A 186 -18.26 6.47 25.53
N HIS A 187 -17.69 5.68 24.62
CA HIS A 187 -17.34 6.10 23.27
C HIS A 187 -17.82 5.16 22.16
N GLY A 188 -18.57 4.10 22.50
CA GLY A 188 -19.35 3.32 21.53
C GLY A 188 -18.54 2.74 20.37
N SER A 189 -17.27 2.38 20.58
CA SER A 189 -16.50 1.71 19.53
C SER A 189 -16.95 0.25 19.43
N CYS A 190 -17.75 -0.06 18.42
CA CYS A 190 -17.98 -1.43 17.99
C CYS A 190 -16.71 -1.96 17.32
N ARG A 191 -16.09 -2.97 17.91
CA ARG A 191 -14.92 -3.63 17.32
C ARG A 191 -15.35 -4.93 16.67
N TRP A 192 -14.99 -5.09 15.40
CA TRP A 192 -14.85 -6.40 14.80
C TRP A 192 -13.51 -6.97 15.25
N TYR A 193 -13.53 -8.01 16.07
CA TYR A 193 -12.30 -8.67 16.52
C TYR A 193 -11.63 -9.51 15.41
N ASP A 194 -12.23 -9.57 14.21
CA ASP A 194 -11.82 -10.47 13.12
C ASP A 194 -11.45 -9.74 11.81
N GLU A 195 -11.01 -8.49 11.86
CA GLU A 195 -10.37 -7.95 10.66
C GLU A 195 -9.09 -8.76 10.40
N TRP A 196 -9.04 -9.45 9.24
CA TRP A 196 -7.86 -10.08 8.61
C TRP A 196 -7.66 -11.61 8.69
N ASN A 197 -8.69 -12.45 8.68
CA ASN A 197 -8.50 -13.87 8.29
C ASN A 197 -9.13 -14.23 6.93
N TYR A 198 -8.44 -15.11 6.19
CA TYR A 198 -8.87 -15.60 4.87
C TYR A 198 -10.22 -16.34 4.95
N ASP A 199 -10.50 -16.96 6.09
CA ASP A 199 -11.73 -17.71 6.33
C ASP A 199 -12.97 -16.81 6.29
N HIS A 200 -12.89 -15.55 6.71
CA HIS A 200 -13.98 -14.57 6.57
C HIS A 200 -14.29 -14.23 5.11
N LEU A 201 -13.29 -14.20 4.22
CA LEU A 201 -13.54 -13.96 2.79
C LEU A 201 -14.23 -15.17 2.15
N ILE A 202 -13.83 -16.38 2.54
CA ILE A 202 -14.45 -17.64 2.10
C ILE A 202 -15.88 -17.77 2.64
N GLU A 203 -16.09 -17.43 3.91
CA GLU A 203 -17.40 -17.52 4.57
C GLU A 203 -18.37 -16.44 4.04
N TYR A 204 -17.91 -15.19 3.85
CA TYR A 204 -18.69 -14.13 3.21
C TYR A 204 -19.09 -14.50 1.78
N GLN A 205 -18.20 -15.10 0.99
CA GLN A 205 -18.55 -15.62 -0.34
C GLN A 205 -19.59 -16.75 -0.28
N ARG A 206 -19.50 -17.65 0.71
CA ARG A 206 -20.48 -18.72 0.92
C ARG A 206 -21.85 -18.18 1.36
N GLN A 207 -21.89 -17.19 2.24
CA GLN A 207 -23.14 -16.66 2.82
C GLN A 207 -23.83 -15.61 1.94
N LYS A 208 -23.15 -15.05 0.93
CA LYS A 208 -23.78 -14.18 -0.07
C LYS A 208 -24.90 -14.86 -0.87
N LEU A 209 -24.94 -16.20 -0.90
CA LEU A 209 -25.98 -16.99 -1.56
C LEU A 209 -27.25 -17.15 -0.73
N THR A 210 -27.23 -16.75 0.56
CA THR A 210 -28.34 -16.96 1.50
C THR A 210 -28.98 -15.68 2.02
N LEU A 211 -28.49 -14.51 1.60
CA LEU A 211 -29.06 -13.21 1.96
C LEU A 211 -29.71 -12.57 0.72
N VAL A 212 -30.89 -13.11 0.38
CA VAL A 212 -31.93 -12.44 -0.43
C VAL A 212 -33.18 -12.35 0.43
#